data_AF-A0A124DX93-F1
#
_entry.id   AF-A0A124DX93-F1
#
_cell.length_a   1.000
_cell.length_b   1.000
_cell.length_c   1.000
_cell.angle_alpha   90.00
_cell.angle_beta   90.00
_cell.angle_gamma   90.00
#
_symmetry.space_group_name_H-M   'P 1'
#
loop_
_entity.id
_entity.type
_entity.pdbx_description
1 polymer ?
#
loop_
_entity_poly.entity_id
_entity_poly.type
_entity_poly.pdbx_seq_one_letter_code
_entity_poly.pdbx_strand_id
1 'polypeptide(L)'
;MEYAIIRMNEVFPSDNDVAKWVVGLAVIHNDFLFLKKKLFKSSDVLSDLISEAPSILKILTASLREAIFYLEESEKLAEIRTYINSLPEQLIQMYMSLKLLFRNGAKADLLQKLTNARNITYHYSKPQRNELSEALEALSNEIIFYEENDQRFLFAEHVRNTILLNSLFSSNEIRLGQELPISELIISIKESIETFIDFSNKVSRHYLEDFCK
;
A
#
# COMPACT_ATOMS: atom_id res chain seq x y z
N MET A 1 6.08 31.42 1.91
CA MET A 1 6.31 30.21 2.72
C MET A 1 7.18 30.68 3.87
N GLU A 2 6.60 30.84 5.05
CA GLU A 2 7.37 31.18 6.25
C GLU A 2 8.02 29.90 6.76
N TYR A 3 9.33 29.95 7.01
CA TYR A 3 10.09 28.84 7.56
C TYR A 3 10.07 28.98 9.08
N ALA A 4 9.63 27.95 9.79
CA ALA A 4 9.78 27.84 11.23
C ALA A 4 11.05 27.02 11.55
N ILE A 5 11.89 27.52 12.45
CA ILE A 5 13.05 26.77 12.93
C ILE A 5 12.62 26.02 14.19
N ILE A 6 12.56 24.69 14.09
CA ILE A 6 12.25 23.81 15.21
C ILE A 6 13.48 23.00 15.64
N ARG A 7 13.57 22.68 16.92
CA ARG A 7 14.56 21.72 17.43
C ARG A 7 13.90 20.36 17.60
N MET A 8 14.50 19.32 17.00
CA MET A 8 13.89 17.98 16.95
C MET A 8 13.59 17.40 18.32
N ASN A 9 14.43 17.60 19.33
CA ASN A 9 14.19 17.08 20.68
C ASN A 9 13.12 17.87 21.45
N GLU A 10 12.87 19.13 21.08
CA GLU A 10 11.84 19.96 21.71
C GLU A 10 10.45 19.63 21.14
N VAL A 11 10.39 19.30 19.86
CA VAL A 11 9.13 18.98 19.15
C VAL A 11 8.84 17.48 19.13
N PHE A 12 9.86 16.65 18.93
CA PHE A 12 9.74 15.20 18.81
C PHE A 12 10.63 14.45 19.83
N PRO A 13 10.35 14.58 21.13
CA PRO A 13 11.12 13.89 22.16
C PRO A 13 10.97 12.36 22.05
N SER A 14 12.08 11.63 22.20
CA SER A 14 12.15 10.18 21.93
C SER A 14 11.39 9.31 22.93
N ASP A 15 11.09 9.84 24.11
CA ASP A 15 10.30 9.20 25.16
C ASP A 15 8.80 9.48 25.06
N ASN A 16 8.36 10.25 24.07
CA ASN A 16 6.96 10.54 23.82
C ASN A 16 6.40 9.67 22.67
N ASP A 17 5.41 8.82 22.97
CA ASP A 17 4.81 7.91 21.99
C ASP A 17 4.01 8.63 20.91
N VAL A 18 3.35 9.75 21.23
CA VAL A 18 2.64 10.58 20.25
C VAL A 18 3.61 11.24 19.28
N ALA A 19 4.74 11.77 19.78
CA ALA A 19 5.78 12.35 18.95
C ALA A 19 6.34 11.32 17.95
N LYS A 20 6.72 10.14 18.44
CA LYS A 20 7.17 9.02 17.59
C LYS A 20 6.10 8.63 16.57
N TRP A 21 4.85 8.62 16.99
CA TRP A 21 3.72 8.28 16.13
C TRP A 21 3.56 9.26 14.96
N VAL A 22 3.60 10.57 15.24
CA VAL A 22 3.54 11.65 14.23
C VAL A 22 4.73 11.56 13.27
N VAL A 23 5.94 11.31 13.78
CA VAL A 23 7.13 11.10 12.93
C VAL A 23 6.93 9.90 12.01
N GLY A 24 6.41 8.78 12.51
CA GLY A 24 6.14 7.60 11.66
C GLY A 24 5.10 7.88 10.58
N LEU A 25 4.05 8.66 10.87
CA LEU A 25 3.11 9.12 9.85
C LEU A 25 3.79 10.00 8.79
N ALA A 26 4.70 10.89 9.19
CA ALA A 26 5.44 11.74 8.26
C ALA A 26 6.40 10.92 7.36
N VAL A 27 7.00 9.85 7.87
CA VAL A 27 7.79 8.90 7.07
C VAL A 27 6.90 8.23 6.02
N ILE A 28 5.76 7.65 6.43
CA ILE A 28 4.81 6.99 5.52
C ILE A 28 4.29 7.98 4.47
N HIS A 29 3.99 9.23 4.86
CA HIS A 29 3.58 10.29 3.96
C HIS A 29 4.61 10.52 2.85
N ASN A 30 5.89 10.66 3.20
CA ASN A 30 6.96 10.89 2.24
C ASN A 30 7.16 9.70 1.30
N ASP A 31 7.08 8.48 1.83
CA ASP A 31 7.15 7.27 1.02
C ASP A 31 6.00 7.21 0.01
N PHE A 32 4.77 7.51 0.44
CA PHE A 32 3.61 7.54 -0.45
C PHE A 32 3.69 8.66 -1.49
N LEU A 33 4.22 9.84 -1.15
CA LEU A 33 4.49 10.89 -2.15
C LEU A 33 5.53 10.44 -3.18
N PHE A 34 6.59 9.75 -2.74
CA PHE A 34 7.60 9.22 -3.63
C PHE A 34 7.02 8.16 -4.57
N LEU A 35 6.28 7.18 -4.03
CA LEU A 35 5.60 6.15 -4.79
C LEU A 35 4.59 6.76 -5.77
N LYS A 36 3.79 7.72 -5.32
CA LYS A 36 2.86 8.48 -6.17
C LYS A 36 3.58 9.13 -7.36
N LYS A 37 4.72 9.78 -7.10
CA LYS A 37 5.50 10.48 -8.14
C LYS A 37 6.17 9.52 -9.13
N LYS A 38 6.66 8.38 -8.66
CA LYS A 38 7.43 7.43 -9.48
C LYS A 38 6.55 6.45 -10.24
N LEU A 39 5.50 5.95 -9.59
CA LEU A 39 4.70 4.84 -10.10
C LEU A 39 3.43 5.28 -10.83
N PHE A 40 2.97 6.54 -10.67
CA PHE A 40 1.88 7.08 -11.51
C PHE A 40 2.37 7.93 -12.70
N LYS A 41 3.70 8.06 -12.88
CA LYS A 41 4.31 8.78 -14.02
C LYS A 41 5.04 7.85 -14.99
N SER A 42 4.91 6.53 -14.86
CA SER A 42 5.64 5.56 -15.65
C SER A 42 5.07 5.45 -17.06
N SER A 43 5.78 6.10 -18.01
CA SER A 43 5.73 5.95 -19.48
C SER A 43 4.51 6.53 -20.23
N ASP A 44 4.79 7.28 -21.30
CA ASP A 44 3.81 7.64 -22.34
C ASP A 44 3.52 6.46 -23.30
N VAL A 45 4.24 5.35 -23.14
CA VAL A 45 4.11 4.14 -23.96
C VAL A 45 3.25 3.13 -23.22
N LEU A 46 2.06 2.87 -23.77
CA LEU A 46 1.06 1.98 -23.19
C LEU A 46 1.58 0.56 -22.88
N SER A 47 2.55 0.05 -23.67
CA SER A 47 3.15 -1.27 -23.44
C SER A 47 3.97 -1.36 -22.15
N ASP A 48 4.76 -0.32 -21.84
CA ASP A 48 5.55 -0.27 -20.61
C ASP A 48 4.61 -0.22 -19.39
N LEU A 49 3.55 0.59 -19.51
CA LEU A 49 2.49 0.72 -18.52
C LEU A 49 1.83 -0.63 -18.20
N ILE A 50 1.53 -1.44 -19.22
CA ILE A 50 0.93 -2.77 -19.05
C ILE A 50 1.94 -3.77 -18.45
N SER A 51 3.22 -3.72 -18.85
CA SER A 51 4.25 -4.63 -18.33
C SER A 51 4.66 -4.33 -16.88
N GLU A 52 4.70 -3.05 -16.50
CA GLU A 52 5.13 -2.59 -15.17
C GLU A 52 3.98 -2.47 -14.18
N ALA A 53 2.74 -2.30 -14.65
CA ALA A 53 1.55 -2.15 -13.80
C ALA A 53 1.40 -3.23 -12.71
N PRO A 54 1.64 -4.53 -12.98
CA PRO A 54 1.59 -5.55 -11.93
C PRO A 54 2.65 -5.36 -10.84
N SER A 55 3.88 -4.97 -11.22
CA SER A 55 4.96 -4.70 -10.26
C SER A 55 4.71 -3.44 -9.46
N ILE A 56 4.18 -2.40 -10.11
CA ILE A 56 3.73 -1.17 -9.47
C ILE A 56 2.61 -1.48 -8.46
N LEU A 57 1.57 -2.20 -8.89
CA LEU A 57 0.45 -2.60 -8.05
C LEU A 57 0.95 -3.39 -6.86
N LYS A 58 1.84 -4.36 -7.07
CA LYS A 58 2.48 -5.16 -6.03
C LYS A 58 3.14 -4.29 -4.95
N ILE A 59 3.96 -3.30 -5.35
CA ILE A 59 4.63 -2.38 -4.43
C ILE A 59 3.63 -1.49 -3.68
N LEU A 60 2.67 -0.90 -4.40
CA LEU A 60 1.66 -0.01 -3.80
C LEU A 60 0.80 -0.76 -2.77
N THR A 61 0.39 -1.98 -3.11
CA THR A 61 -0.43 -2.85 -2.27
C THR A 61 0.31 -3.25 -1.00
N ALA A 62 1.58 -3.67 -1.11
CA ALA A 62 2.41 -4.00 0.03
C ALA A 62 2.66 -2.78 0.95
N SER A 63 2.98 -1.63 0.35
CA SER A 63 3.24 -0.39 1.10
C SER A 63 1.98 0.09 1.84
N LEU A 64 0.81 0.03 1.18
CA LEU A 64 -0.47 0.34 1.82
C LEU A 64 -0.75 -0.61 2.99
N ARG A 65 -0.48 -1.91 2.85
CA ARG A 65 -0.70 -2.87 3.94
C ARG A 65 0.12 -2.53 5.18
N GLU A 66 1.39 -2.18 5.01
CA GLU A 66 2.29 -1.81 6.11
C GLU A 66 1.84 -0.50 6.78
N ALA A 67 1.40 0.49 6.00
CA ALA A 67 0.85 1.73 6.54
C ALA A 67 -0.43 1.50 7.36
N ILE A 68 -1.33 0.62 6.88
CA ILE A 68 -2.51 0.21 7.65
C ILE A 68 -2.10 -0.56 8.91
N PHE A 69 -1.11 -1.45 8.82
CA PHE A 69 -0.59 -2.17 9.99
C PHE A 69 -0.05 -1.21 11.05
N TYR A 70 0.67 -0.17 10.62
CA TYR A 70 1.16 0.87 11.52
C TYR A 70 0.01 1.53 12.30
N LEU A 71 -1.10 1.87 11.65
CA LEU A 71 -2.28 2.43 12.34
C LEU A 71 -2.97 1.39 13.25
N GLU A 72 -3.05 0.12 12.83
CA GLU A 72 -3.58 -0.98 13.65
C GLU A 72 -2.77 -1.15 14.96
N GLU A 73 -1.43 -1.15 14.85
CA GLU A 73 -0.54 -1.30 16.01
C GLU A 73 -0.55 -0.06 16.91
N SER A 74 -0.72 1.12 16.31
CA SER A 74 -0.85 2.40 17.04
C SER A 74 -2.03 2.40 18.01
N GLU A 75 -3.12 1.67 17.69
CA GLU A 75 -4.27 1.55 18.59
C GLU A 75 -3.96 0.78 19.87
N LYS A 76 -2.81 0.11 20.00
CA LYS A 76 -2.46 -0.61 21.24
C LYS A 76 -1.99 0.34 22.35
N LEU A 77 -1.44 1.49 21.99
CA LEU A 77 -0.90 2.47 22.93
C LEU A 77 -1.99 3.48 23.36
N ALA A 78 -2.13 3.70 24.67
CA ALA A 78 -3.24 4.48 25.22
C ALA A 78 -3.12 5.97 24.92
N GLU A 79 -1.89 6.47 24.92
CA GLU A 79 -1.49 7.84 24.64
C GLU A 79 -1.86 8.22 23.21
N ILE A 80 -1.54 7.35 22.25
CA ILE A 80 -1.86 7.56 20.83
C ILE A 80 -3.37 7.53 20.62
N ARG A 81 -4.10 6.56 21.20
CA ARG A 81 -5.57 6.53 21.12
C ARG A 81 -6.19 7.82 21.66
N THR A 82 -5.70 8.28 22.81
CA THR A 82 -6.17 9.53 23.43
C THR A 82 -5.91 10.72 22.52
N TYR A 83 -4.72 10.80 21.93
CA TYR A 83 -4.38 11.86 20.98
C TYR A 83 -5.27 11.83 19.74
N ILE A 84 -5.48 10.67 19.11
CA ILE A 84 -6.38 10.52 17.96
C ILE A 84 -7.79 11.03 18.29
N ASN A 85 -8.32 10.69 19.47
CA ASN A 85 -9.65 11.12 19.90
C ASN A 85 -9.73 12.63 20.22
N SER A 86 -8.60 13.30 20.42
CA SER A 86 -8.53 14.76 20.60
C SER A 86 -8.37 15.55 19.31
N LEU A 87 -8.10 14.87 18.18
CA LEU A 87 -7.93 15.53 16.89
C LEU A 87 -9.24 16.21 16.43
N PRO A 88 -9.13 17.25 15.58
CA PRO A 88 -10.27 17.81 14.86
C PRO A 88 -11.14 16.73 14.20
N GLU A 89 -12.47 16.94 14.20
CA GLU A 89 -13.45 15.96 13.72
C GLU A 89 -13.13 15.45 12.29
N GLN A 90 -12.69 16.34 11.40
CA GLN A 90 -12.29 15.97 10.04
C GLN A 90 -11.16 14.92 10.04
N LEU A 91 -10.18 15.04 10.93
CA LEU A 91 -9.07 14.08 11.02
C LEU A 91 -9.51 12.76 11.63
N ILE A 92 -10.43 12.80 12.59
CA ILE A 92 -11.06 11.59 13.14
C ILE A 92 -11.82 10.85 12.03
N GLN A 93 -12.59 11.57 11.20
CA GLN A 93 -13.32 10.95 10.08
C GLN A 93 -12.37 10.30 9.07
N MET A 94 -11.25 10.95 8.73
CA MET A 94 -10.23 10.38 7.87
C MET A 94 -9.61 9.13 8.49
N TYR A 95 -9.26 9.17 9.77
CA TYR A 95 -8.76 8.01 10.51
C TYR A 95 -9.77 6.85 10.48
N MET A 96 -11.05 7.13 10.74
CA MET A 96 -12.12 6.13 10.72
C MET A 96 -12.30 5.51 9.33
N SER A 97 -12.12 6.28 8.26
CA SER A 97 -12.17 5.74 6.89
C SER A 97 -11.02 4.75 6.62
N LEU A 98 -9.81 5.04 7.11
CA LEU A 98 -8.66 4.13 7.03
C LEU A 98 -8.85 2.90 7.92
N LYS A 99 -9.51 3.06 9.07
CA LYS A 99 -9.86 1.98 10.00
C LYS A 99 -10.84 0.96 9.40
N LEU A 100 -11.64 1.33 8.39
CA LEU A 100 -12.46 0.36 7.65
C LEU A 100 -11.64 -0.71 6.93
N LEU A 101 -10.36 -0.44 6.69
CA LEU A 101 -9.40 -1.39 6.14
C LEU A 101 -8.74 -2.26 7.22
N PHE A 102 -9.14 -2.18 8.49
CA PHE A 102 -8.59 -3.05 9.54
C PHE A 102 -9.28 -4.42 9.52
N ARG A 103 -8.70 -5.41 10.21
CA ARG A 103 -9.15 -6.82 10.20
C ARG A 103 -10.65 -7.03 10.42
N ASN A 104 -11.30 -6.14 11.18
CA ASN A 104 -12.72 -6.22 11.52
C ASN A 104 -13.59 -5.17 10.80
N GLY A 105 -13.06 -4.46 9.80
CA GLY A 105 -13.76 -3.41 9.09
C GLY A 105 -14.59 -3.89 7.90
N ALA A 106 -15.45 -3.02 7.36
CA ALA A 106 -16.29 -3.33 6.20
C ALA A 106 -15.48 -3.62 4.91
N LYS A 107 -14.20 -3.23 4.86
CA LYS A 107 -13.27 -3.51 3.76
C LYS A 107 -12.24 -4.60 4.14
N ALA A 108 -12.57 -5.52 5.05
CA ALA A 108 -11.68 -6.61 5.47
C ALA A 108 -11.25 -7.52 4.30
N ASP A 109 -12.10 -7.70 3.28
CA ASP A 109 -11.73 -8.43 2.04
C ASP A 109 -10.55 -7.75 1.33
N LEU A 110 -10.63 -6.43 1.13
CA LEU A 110 -9.54 -5.66 0.56
C LEU A 110 -8.27 -5.82 1.40
N LEU A 111 -8.36 -5.71 2.74
CA LEU A 111 -7.20 -5.93 3.62
C LEU A 111 -6.59 -7.33 3.46
N GLN A 112 -7.41 -8.37 3.33
CA GLN A 112 -6.93 -9.73 3.12
C GLN A 112 -6.16 -9.83 1.79
N LYS A 113 -6.70 -9.23 0.72
CA LYS A 113 -6.02 -9.13 -0.58
C LYS A 113 -4.70 -8.37 -0.46
N LEU A 114 -4.67 -7.24 0.27
CA LEU A 114 -3.44 -6.50 0.54
C LEU A 114 -2.40 -7.34 1.29
N THR A 115 -2.85 -8.13 2.27
CA THR A 115 -2.00 -9.00 3.10
C THR A 115 -1.38 -10.14 2.28
N ASN A 116 -2.18 -10.78 1.43
CA ASN A 116 -1.71 -11.84 0.54
C ASN A 116 -0.65 -11.30 -0.43
N ALA A 117 -0.94 -10.18 -1.08
CA ALA A 117 -0.03 -9.51 -2.00
C ALA A 117 1.27 -9.06 -1.31
N ARG A 118 1.18 -8.55 -0.07
CA ARG A 118 2.36 -8.22 0.74
C ARG A 118 3.27 -9.44 0.95
N ASN A 119 2.70 -10.60 1.27
CA ASN A 119 3.48 -11.80 1.56
C ASN A 119 4.25 -12.32 0.34
N ILE A 120 3.68 -12.25 -0.86
CA ILE A 120 4.39 -12.58 -2.11
C ILE A 120 5.34 -11.46 -2.59
N THR A 121 5.27 -10.29 -1.97
CA THR A 121 6.14 -9.14 -2.30
C THR A 121 7.51 -9.27 -1.71
N TYR A 122 7.58 -9.64 -0.44
CA TYR A 122 8.85 -9.73 0.27
C TYR A 122 9.46 -11.13 0.26
N HIS A 123 8.77 -12.12 -0.33
CA HIS A 123 9.23 -13.49 -0.41
C HIS A 123 9.05 -14.05 -1.83
N TYR A 124 10.14 -14.52 -2.43
CA TYR A 124 10.06 -15.31 -3.65
C TYR A 124 9.42 -16.67 -3.35
N SER A 125 8.50 -17.10 -4.21
CA SER A 125 7.89 -18.42 -4.13
C SER A 125 8.98 -19.50 -4.21
N LYS A 126 9.02 -20.38 -3.22
CA LYS A 126 9.95 -21.51 -3.22
C LYS A 126 9.52 -22.51 -4.29
N PRO A 127 10.45 -23.24 -4.92
CA PRO A 127 10.12 -24.21 -5.98
C PRO A 127 9.09 -25.26 -5.57
N GLN A 128 9.04 -25.64 -4.27
CA GLN A 128 8.12 -26.64 -3.76
C GLN A 128 6.74 -26.08 -3.35
N ARG A 129 6.48 -24.78 -3.52
CA ARG A 129 5.19 -24.17 -3.16
C ARG A 129 4.18 -24.30 -4.29
N ASN A 130 2.93 -24.55 -3.89
CA ASN A 130 1.80 -24.66 -4.80
C ASN A 130 1.60 -23.41 -5.66
N GLU A 131 1.93 -22.21 -5.16
CA GLU A 131 1.81 -20.93 -5.88
C GLU A 131 2.44 -20.97 -7.28
N LEU A 132 3.64 -21.57 -7.40
CA LEU A 132 4.35 -21.67 -8.68
C LEU A 132 3.71 -22.73 -9.58
N SER A 133 3.35 -23.88 -9.02
CA SER A 133 2.68 -24.95 -9.75
C SER A 133 1.32 -24.50 -10.30
N GLU A 134 0.52 -23.82 -9.48
CA GLU A 134 -0.79 -23.28 -9.85
C GLU A 134 -0.67 -22.22 -10.95
N ALA A 135 0.35 -21.35 -10.88
CA ALA A 135 0.60 -20.37 -11.92
C ALA A 135 1.04 -21.02 -13.24
N LEU A 136 1.91 -22.03 -13.20
CA LEU A 136 2.32 -22.78 -14.39
C LEU A 136 1.15 -23.58 -15.00
N GLU A 137 0.27 -24.15 -14.18
CA GLU A 137 -0.92 -24.85 -14.64
C GLU A 137 -1.90 -23.88 -15.32
N ALA A 138 -2.13 -22.71 -14.75
CA ALA A 138 -2.99 -21.67 -15.33
C ALA A 138 -2.47 -21.19 -16.70
N LEU A 139 -1.16 -21.12 -16.87
CA LEU A 139 -0.49 -20.66 -18.10
C LEU A 139 -0.20 -21.80 -19.10
N SER A 140 -0.59 -23.05 -18.79
CA SER A 140 -0.15 -24.24 -19.53
C SER A 140 -0.51 -24.27 -21.02
N ASN A 141 -1.55 -23.54 -21.42
CA ASN A 141 -2.02 -23.43 -22.81
C ASN A 141 -1.69 -22.08 -23.46
N GLU A 142 -0.97 -21.18 -22.76
CA GLU A 142 -0.59 -19.88 -23.31
C GLU A 142 0.63 -19.98 -24.22
N ILE A 143 0.59 -19.26 -25.34
CA ILE A 143 1.76 -19.08 -26.21
C ILE A 143 2.51 -17.85 -25.72
N ILE A 144 3.71 -18.06 -25.19
CA ILE A 144 4.56 -16.97 -24.66
C ILE A 144 5.65 -16.62 -25.66
N PHE A 145 5.84 -15.33 -25.90
CA PHE A 145 6.94 -14.82 -26.71
C PHE A 145 8.26 -14.85 -25.92
N TYR A 146 9.32 -15.31 -26.56
CA TYR A 146 10.69 -15.19 -26.04
C TYR A 146 11.35 -13.99 -26.71
N GLU A 147 11.78 -13.02 -25.90
CA GLU A 147 12.53 -11.85 -26.34
C GLU A 147 13.91 -11.86 -25.68
N GLU A 148 14.99 -11.89 -26.49
CA GLU A 148 16.37 -11.83 -26.00
C GLU A 148 16.86 -10.39 -25.77
N ASN A 149 16.17 -9.40 -26.32
CA ASN A 149 16.51 -7.99 -26.10
C ASN A 149 16.22 -7.60 -24.64
N ASP A 150 17.08 -6.74 -24.08
CA ASP A 150 16.93 -6.15 -22.74
C ASP A 150 17.06 -7.08 -21.52
N GLN A 151 17.62 -8.28 -21.66
CA GLN A 151 17.84 -9.22 -20.53
C GLN A 151 16.55 -9.57 -19.76
N ARG A 152 15.40 -9.54 -20.43
CA ARG A 152 14.09 -9.82 -19.81
C ARG A 152 13.66 -11.26 -20.06
N PHE A 153 13.04 -11.87 -19.05
CA PHE A 153 12.40 -13.17 -19.17
C PHE A 153 10.88 -13.00 -19.17
N LEU A 154 10.27 -12.77 -20.34
CA LEU A 154 8.83 -12.52 -20.45
C LEU A 154 8.00 -13.63 -19.79
N PHE A 155 8.35 -14.90 -19.99
CA PHE A 155 7.68 -16.02 -19.31
C PHE A 155 7.68 -15.89 -17.78
N ALA A 156 8.76 -15.37 -17.19
CA ALA A 156 8.85 -15.17 -15.75
C ALA A 156 7.98 -14.01 -15.28
N GLU A 157 7.77 -12.99 -16.11
CA GLU A 157 6.82 -11.91 -15.86
C GLU A 157 5.37 -12.42 -15.89
N HIS A 158 5.02 -13.24 -16.88
CA HIS A 158 3.71 -13.89 -16.95
C HIS A 158 3.45 -14.72 -15.68
N VAL A 159 4.38 -15.60 -15.30
CA VAL A 159 4.27 -16.42 -14.08
C VAL A 159 4.12 -15.53 -12.83
N ARG A 160 4.96 -14.50 -12.69
CA ARG A 160 4.90 -13.54 -11.56
C ARG A 160 3.55 -12.84 -11.51
N ASN A 161 3.03 -12.38 -12.65
CA ASN A 161 1.76 -11.67 -12.73
C ASN A 161 0.59 -12.59 -12.37
N THR A 162 0.62 -13.84 -12.81
CA THR A 162 -0.37 -14.86 -12.42
C THR A 162 -0.33 -15.13 -10.92
N ILE A 163 0.85 -15.26 -10.32
CA ILE A 163 1.00 -15.40 -8.85
C ILE A 163 0.39 -14.19 -8.12
N LEU A 164 0.64 -12.97 -8.62
CA LEU A 164 0.05 -11.76 -8.05
C LEU A 164 -1.48 -11.78 -8.14
N LEU A 165 -2.05 -12.09 -9.31
CA LEU A 165 -3.50 -12.16 -9.50
C LEU A 165 -4.13 -13.23 -8.61
N ASN A 166 -3.55 -14.42 -8.53
CA ASN A 166 -4.01 -15.50 -7.65
C ASN A 166 -3.91 -15.14 -6.16
N SER A 167 -3.04 -14.20 -5.79
CA SER A 167 -2.96 -13.68 -4.41
C SER A 167 -4.03 -12.63 -4.10
N LEU A 168 -4.47 -11.90 -5.12
CA LEU A 168 -5.45 -10.81 -5.04
C LEU A 168 -6.88 -11.31 -5.21
N PHE A 169 -7.11 -12.43 -5.89
CA PHE A 169 -8.43 -12.94 -6.21
C PHE A 169 -8.51 -14.44 -5.91
N SER A 170 -9.68 -14.87 -5.43
CA SER A 170 -9.96 -16.30 -5.24
C SER A 170 -10.05 -17.04 -6.57
N SER A 171 -9.83 -18.36 -6.54
CA SER A 171 -9.95 -19.22 -7.72
C SER A 171 -11.34 -19.13 -8.36
N ASN A 172 -12.39 -18.84 -7.60
CA ASN A 172 -13.75 -18.65 -8.11
C ASN A 172 -13.89 -17.32 -8.85
N GLU A 173 -13.35 -16.22 -8.32
CA GLU A 173 -13.31 -14.91 -8.99
C GLU A 173 -12.58 -15.02 -10.35
N ILE A 174 -11.51 -15.82 -10.41
CA ILE A 174 -10.72 -16.00 -11.63
C ILE A 174 -11.42 -16.92 -12.65
N ARG A 175 -12.06 -18.01 -12.20
CA ARG A 175 -12.70 -19.02 -13.08
C ARG A 175 -14.03 -18.57 -13.67
N LEU A 176 -14.72 -17.61 -13.04
CA LEU A 176 -16.06 -17.18 -13.47
C LEU A 176 -16.06 -16.46 -14.83
N GLY A 177 -14.91 -16.15 -15.42
CA GLY A 177 -14.82 -15.49 -16.74
C GLY A 177 -15.45 -14.11 -16.79
N GLN A 178 -15.86 -13.57 -15.63
CA GLN A 178 -16.27 -12.20 -15.44
C GLN A 178 -15.01 -11.32 -15.40
N GLU A 179 -15.09 -10.10 -15.92
CA GLU A 179 -13.99 -9.14 -15.78
C GLU A 179 -13.65 -9.00 -14.28
N LEU A 180 -12.43 -9.41 -13.91
CA LEU A 180 -11.93 -9.21 -12.56
C LEU A 180 -12.02 -7.71 -12.23
N PRO A 181 -12.47 -7.31 -11.04
CA PRO A 181 -12.63 -5.90 -10.66
C PRO A 181 -11.28 -5.23 -10.33
N ILE A 182 -10.28 -5.45 -11.19
CA ILE A 182 -8.92 -4.93 -11.06
C ILE A 182 -8.94 -3.40 -11.04
N SER A 183 -9.79 -2.78 -11.87
CA SER A 183 -9.98 -1.34 -11.91
C SER A 183 -10.49 -0.79 -10.57
N GLU A 184 -11.52 -1.40 -9.99
CA GLU A 184 -12.08 -1.03 -8.68
C GLU A 184 -11.07 -1.22 -7.55
N LEU A 185 -10.28 -2.29 -7.60
CA LEU A 185 -9.19 -2.54 -6.66
C LEU A 185 -8.12 -1.45 -6.74
N ILE A 186 -7.67 -1.11 -7.95
CA ILE A 186 -6.68 -0.05 -8.18
C ILE A 186 -7.21 1.30 -7.69
N ILE A 187 -8.46 1.64 -7.99
CA ILE A 187 -9.12 2.86 -7.52
C ILE A 187 -9.15 2.88 -5.99
N SER A 188 -9.57 1.79 -5.35
CA SER A 188 -9.64 1.68 -3.88
C SER A 188 -8.27 1.84 -3.22
N ILE A 189 -7.21 1.25 -3.80
CA ILE A 189 -5.83 1.40 -3.32
C ILE A 189 -5.38 2.87 -3.46
N LYS A 190 -5.63 3.48 -4.63
CA LYS A 190 -5.27 4.88 -4.87
C LYS A 190 -5.96 5.82 -3.89
N GLU A 191 -7.27 5.70 -3.72
CA GLU A 191 -8.05 6.51 -2.78
C GLU A 191 -7.55 6.35 -1.34
N SER A 192 -7.20 5.12 -0.94
CA SER A 192 -6.67 4.84 0.40
C SER A 192 -5.30 5.48 0.60
N ILE A 193 -4.41 5.41 -0.38
CA ILE A 193 -3.10 6.08 -0.36
C ILE A 193 -3.28 7.59 -0.28
N GLU A 194 -4.17 8.18 -1.08
CA GLU A 194 -4.43 9.62 -1.06
C GLU A 194 -5.01 10.09 0.27
N THR A 195 -5.93 9.31 0.84
CA THR A 195 -6.49 9.56 2.18
C THR A 195 -5.39 9.49 3.24
N PHE A 196 -4.49 8.51 3.17
CA PHE A 196 -3.38 8.38 4.11
C PHE A 196 -2.38 9.54 4.01
N ILE A 197 -2.04 9.96 2.78
CA ILE A 197 -1.18 11.13 2.54
C ILE A 197 -1.78 12.36 3.19
N ASP A 198 -3.06 12.63 2.94
CA ASP A 198 -3.75 13.81 3.46
C ASP A 198 -3.89 13.75 4.99
N PHE A 199 -4.26 12.59 5.53
CA PHE A 199 -4.36 12.35 6.97
C PHE A 199 -3.03 12.64 7.67
N SER A 200 -1.94 12.03 7.18
CA SER A 200 -0.61 12.17 7.76
C SER A 200 -0.11 13.62 7.72
N ASN A 201 -0.35 14.32 6.60
CA ASN A 201 0.01 15.73 6.47
C ASN A 201 -0.77 16.61 7.45
N LYS A 202 -2.09 16.45 7.54
CA LYS A 202 -2.93 17.26 8.42
C LYS A 202 -2.66 16.99 9.90
N VAL A 203 -2.46 15.73 10.29
CA VAL A 203 -2.05 15.36 11.66
C VAL A 203 -0.69 15.98 12.00
N SER A 204 0.29 15.87 11.10
CA SER A 204 1.62 16.44 11.33
C SER A 204 1.56 17.97 11.48
N ARG A 205 0.75 18.66 10.66
CA ARG A 205 0.54 20.11 10.76
C ARG A 205 -0.13 20.47 12.08
N HIS A 206 -1.22 19.79 12.43
CA HIS A 206 -1.93 20.03 13.68
C HIS A 206 -1.02 19.83 14.90
N TYR A 207 -0.21 18.78 14.90
CA TYR A 207 0.79 18.56 15.95
C TYR A 207 1.82 19.69 16.03
N LEU A 208 2.29 20.17 14.86
CA LEU A 208 3.32 21.21 14.77
C LEU A 208 2.82 22.62 15.06
N GLU A 209 1.52 22.90 14.97
CA GLU A 209 0.93 24.21 15.28
C GLU A 209 1.27 24.67 16.70
N ASP A 210 1.41 23.74 17.65
CA ASP A 210 1.79 24.05 19.04
C ASP A 210 3.25 24.51 19.19
N PHE A 211 4.09 24.26 18.19
CA PHE A 211 5.55 24.47 18.23
C PHE A 211 6.05 25.52 17.23
N CYS A 212 5.33 25.70 16.12
CA CYS A 212 5.65 26.66 15.07
C CYS A 212 4.87 27.96 15.31
N LYS A 213 5.43 28.87 16.12
CA LYS A 213 4.96 30.24 16.28
C LYS A 213 5.75 31.22 15.43
#